data_AF-A0A183S9C5-F1
#
_entry.id   AF-A0A183S9C5-F1
#
_cell.length_a   1.000
_cell.length_b   1.000
_cell.length_c   1.000
_cell.angle_alpha   90.00
_cell.angle_beta   90.00
_cell.angle_gamma   90.00
#
_symmetry.space_group_name_H-M   'P 1'
#
loop_
_entity.id
_entity.type
_entity.pdbx_description
1 polymer ?
#
loop_
_entity_poly.entity_id
_entity_poly.type
_entity_poly.pdbx_seq_one_letter_code
_entity_poly.pdbx_strand_id
1 'polypeptide(L)'
;LHRSHAMASGDSKLIQEIDDLDTALKYKEYLSCELLWRFARWYGIFLDLEGQQEGTKKRIENAYKVKEYFQKAVELNENDYATLHALGIWCYTVASLGKIERVFARAFFSAPPTSSYEEVRWFARLSYPYRLLEYAAKVLEFAGTDEETNEVRNFRC
;
A
#
# COMPACT_ATOMS: atom_id res chain seq x y z
N LEU A 1 13.02 18.95 28.47
CA LEU A 1 11.64 19.39 28.74
C LEU A 1 10.81 19.16 27.48
N HIS A 2 10.32 17.93 27.31
CA HIS A 2 9.41 17.56 26.22
C HIS A 2 8.08 18.28 26.44
N ARG A 3 7.65 19.09 25.47
CA ARG A 3 6.23 19.50 25.40
C ARG A 3 5.43 18.29 24.91
N SER A 4 4.94 17.49 25.85
CA SER A 4 3.74 16.69 25.62
C SER A 4 2.57 17.68 25.53
N HIS A 5 2.21 18.09 24.30
CA HIS A 5 0.92 18.72 24.09
C HIS A 5 -0.14 17.64 24.18
N ALA A 6 -0.93 17.68 25.26
CA ALA A 6 -2.15 16.90 25.36
C ALA A 6 -3.07 17.33 24.20
N MET A 7 -3.48 16.37 23.36
CA MET A 7 -4.43 16.59 22.27
C MET A 7 -5.73 17.18 22.83
N ALA A 8 -6.18 18.31 22.30
CA ALA A 8 -7.38 18.98 22.77
C ALA A 8 -8.63 18.20 22.30
N SER A 9 -9.73 18.31 23.05
CA SER A 9 -11.01 17.66 22.72
C SER A 9 -11.57 18.01 21.33
N GLY A 10 -11.12 19.11 20.71
CA GLY A 10 -11.46 19.48 19.33
C GLY A 10 -10.70 18.65 18.27
N ASP A 11 -9.47 18.24 18.56
CA ASP A 11 -8.62 17.47 17.64
C ASP A 11 -9.17 16.06 17.42
N SER A 12 -9.83 15.49 18.44
CA SER A 12 -10.49 14.19 18.35
C SER A 12 -11.69 14.19 17.39
N LYS A 13 -12.47 15.28 17.36
CA LYS A 13 -13.58 15.44 16.39
C LYS A 13 -13.07 15.63 14.96
N LEU A 14 -11.97 16.37 14.79
CA LEU A 14 -11.30 16.54 13.50
C LEU A 14 -10.85 15.21 12.89
N ILE A 15 -10.25 14.31 13.70
CA ILE A 15 -9.83 12.98 13.22
C ILE A 15 -11.01 12.13 12.73
N GLN A 16 -12.21 12.32 13.29
CA GLN A 16 -13.42 11.60 12.87
C GLN A 16 -13.98 12.06 11.52
N GLU A 17 -13.62 13.25 11.05
CA GLU A 17 -14.04 13.81 9.75
C GLU A 17 -13.03 13.52 8.63
N ILE A 18 -11.85 12.97 8.94
CA ILE A 18 -10.86 12.61 7.93
C ILE A 18 -11.25 11.25 7.33
N ASP A 19 -12.02 11.32 6.25
CA ASP A 19 -12.43 10.17 5.46
C ASP A 19 -11.71 10.05 4.12
N ASP A 20 -10.77 10.95 3.79
CA ASP A 20 -9.99 10.90 2.54
C ASP A 20 -8.64 11.66 2.64
N LEU A 21 -7.76 11.43 1.66
CA LEU A 21 -6.41 12.00 1.60
C LEU A 21 -6.42 13.51 1.41
N ASP A 22 -7.30 14.05 0.58
CA ASP A 22 -7.40 15.48 0.33
C ASP A 22 -7.83 16.20 1.61
N THR A 23 -8.76 15.61 2.35
CA THR A 23 -9.17 16.10 3.67
C THR A 23 -8.02 16.00 4.67
N ALA A 24 -7.29 14.88 4.72
CA ALA A 24 -6.11 14.75 5.58
C ALA A 24 -5.02 15.79 5.24
N LEU A 25 -4.79 16.06 3.95
CA LEU A 25 -3.78 17.00 3.47
C LEU A 25 -4.15 18.47 3.75
N LYS A 26 -5.43 18.83 3.85
CA LYS A 26 -5.86 20.17 4.31
C LYS A 26 -5.36 20.47 5.71
N TYR A 27 -5.24 19.45 6.57
CA TYR A 27 -4.76 19.57 7.94
C TYR A 27 -3.25 19.31 8.09
N LYS A 28 -2.49 19.30 6.99
CA LYS A 28 -1.03 19.06 7.02
C LYS A 28 -0.24 20.03 7.91
N GLU A 29 -0.78 21.22 8.17
CA GLU A 29 -0.16 22.21 9.07
C GLU A 29 -0.28 21.82 10.56
N TYR A 30 -1.26 20.97 10.89
CA TYR A 30 -1.54 20.48 12.24
C TYR A 30 -1.05 19.04 12.45
N LEU A 31 -0.93 18.27 11.36
CA LEU A 31 -0.51 16.89 11.40
C LEU A 31 1.01 16.77 11.16
N SER A 32 1.72 16.03 12.03
CA SER A 32 3.14 15.76 11.78
C SER A 32 3.31 14.95 10.48
N CYS A 33 4.44 15.11 9.79
CA CYS A 33 4.78 14.27 8.64
C CYS A 33 4.69 12.78 8.98
N GLU A 34 5.00 12.41 10.22
CA GLU A 34 4.86 11.05 10.74
C GLU A 34 3.40 10.54 10.71
N LEU A 35 2.46 11.37 11.12
CA LEU A 35 1.04 11.03 11.14
C LEU A 35 0.44 10.95 9.72
N LEU A 36 0.89 11.81 8.79
CA LEU A 36 0.38 11.83 7.42
C LEU A 36 0.70 10.53 6.65
N TRP A 37 1.95 10.06 6.70
CA TRP A 37 2.31 8.83 6.00
C TRP A 37 1.64 7.61 6.64
N ARG A 38 1.47 7.61 7.97
CA ARG A 38 0.76 6.55 8.70
C ARG A 38 -0.70 6.51 8.33
N PHE A 39 -1.36 7.67 8.26
CA PHE A 39 -2.73 7.77 7.79
C PHE A 39 -2.86 7.20 6.38
N ALA A 40 -2.01 7.64 5.46
CA ALA A 40 -2.05 7.18 4.07
C ALA A 40 -1.86 5.66 3.96
N ARG A 41 -0.91 5.08 4.71
CA ARG A 41 -0.74 3.62 4.80
C ARG A 41 -2.01 2.91 5.27
N TRP A 42 -2.55 3.30 6.42
CA TRP A 42 -3.69 2.61 7.02
C TRP A 42 -4.97 2.77 6.20
N TYR A 43 -5.16 3.95 5.62
CA TYR A 43 -6.31 4.23 4.77
C TYR A 43 -6.26 3.42 3.47
N GLY A 44 -5.07 3.30 2.85
CA GLY A 44 -4.86 2.41 1.70
C GLY A 44 -5.18 0.94 2.01
N ILE A 45 -4.77 0.45 3.19
CA ILE A 45 -5.11 -0.91 3.65
C ILE A 45 -6.62 -1.06 3.83
N PHE A 46 -7.27 -0.06 4.44
CA PHE A 46 -8.72 -0.09 4.66
C PHE A 46 -9.50 -0.16 3.34
N LEU A 47 -9.13 0.66 2.34
CA LEU A 47 -9.76 0.64 1.02
C LEU A 47 -9.59 -0.70 0.30
N ASP A 48 -8.42 -1.34 0.42
CA ASP A 48 -8.21 -2.67 -0.17
C ASP A 48 -9.10 -3.72 0.51
N LEU A 49 -9.20 -3.69 1.84
CA LEU A 49 -10.08 -4.58 2.61
C LEU A 49 -11.57 -4.35 2.27
N GLU A 50 -12.00 -3.10 2.19
CA GLU A 50 -13.36 -2.74 1.77
C GLU A 50 -13.67 -3.29 0.38
N GLY A 51 -12.75 -3.12 -0.56
CA GLY A 51 -12.88 -3.65 -1.92
C GLY A 51 -12.98 -5.17 -1.95
N GLN A 52 -12.21 -5.87 -1.12
CA GLN A 52 -12.29 -7.33 -0.99
C GLN A 52 -13.64 -7.81 -0.43
N GLN A 53 -14.24 -7.07 0.50
CA GLN A 53 -15.53 -7.42 1.11
C GLN A 53 -16.73 -7.13 0.19
N GLU A 54 -16.74 -5.99 -0.50
CA GLU A 54 -17.87 -5.58 -1.34
C GLU A 54 -17.89 -6.28 -2.70
N GLY A 55 -16.73 -6.74 -3.18
CA GLY A 55 -16.59 -7.59 -4.36
C GLY A 55 -15.82 -6.94 -5.51
N THR A 56 -15.69 -7.67 -6.62
CA THR A 56 -14.75 -7.36 -7.71
C THR A 56 -14.88 -5.94 -8.26
N LYS A 57 -16.11 -5.41 -8.38
CA LYS A 57 -16.34 -4.06 -8.89
C LYS A 57 -15.71 -3.00 -7.98
N LYS A 58 -16.05 -3.02 -6.68
CA LYS A 58 -15.49 -2.07 -5.70
C LYS A 58 -13.98 -2.26 -5.55
N ARG A 59 -13.50 -3.51 -5.60
CA ARG A 59 -12.06 -3.79 -5.58
C ARG A 59 -11.31 -3.10 -6.72
N ILE A 60 -11.84 -3.12 -7.94
CA ILE A 60 -11.24 -2.42 -9.10
C ILE A 60 -11.32 -0.89 -8.92
N GLU A 61 -12.46 -0.38 -8.46
CA GLU A 61 -12.63 1.05 -8.15
C GLU A 61 -11.60 1.54 -7.12
N ASN A 62 -11.47 0.80 -6.01
CA ASN A 62 -10.57 1.13 -4.92
C ASN A 62 -9.10 0.90 -5.29
N ALA A 63 -8.77 -0.02 -6.21
CA ALA A 63 -7.39 -0.33 -6.56
C ALA A 63 -6.57 0.91 -6.98
N TYR A 64 -7.16 1.87 -7.71
CA TYR A 64 -6.45 3.11 -8.06
C TYR A 64 -6.16 3.97 -6.84
N LYS A 65 -7.16 4.16 -5.98
CA LYS A 65 -7.01 4.93 -4.74
C LYS A 65 -5.97 4.28 -3.84
N VAL A 66 -6.05 2.96 -3.62
CA VAL A 66 -5.09 2.20 -2.83
C VAL A 66 -3.65 2.46 -3.29
N LYS A 67 -3.39 2.45 -4.61
CA LYS A 67 -2.08 2.76 -5.16
C LYS A 67 -1.63 4.18 -4.79
N GLU A 68 -2.51 5.16 -4.98
CA GLU A 68 -2.23 6.57 -4.67
C GLU A 68 -1.87 6.77 -3.19
N TYR A 69 -2.65 6.19 -2.28
CA TYR A 69 -2.37 6.25 -0.83
C TYR A 69 -1.03 5.62 -0.47
N PHE A 70 -0.70 4.46 -1.04
CA PHE A 70 0.60 3.82 -0.79
C PHE A 70 1.76 4.62 -1.37
N GLN A 71 1.63 5.14 -2.59
CA GLN A 71 2.64 6.01 -3.19
C GLN A 71 2.86 7.27 -2.35
N LYS A 72 1.78 7.89 -1.85
CA LYS A 72 1.89 9.06 -0.95
C LYS A 72 2.60 8.71 0.36
N ALA A 73 2.29 7.56 0.95
CA ALA A 73 2.96 7.11 2.15
C ALA A 73 4.46 6.87 1.92
N VAL A 74 4.87 6.32 0.76
CA VAL A 74 6.28 6.17 0.38
C VAL A 74 6.94 7.53 0.11
N GLU A 75 6.27 8.47 -0.56
CA GLU A 75 6.79 9.84 -0.79
C GLU A 75 7.10 10.56 0.54
N LEU A 76 6.25 10.35 1.55
CA LEU A 76 6.40 10.97 2.86
C LEU A 76 7.36 10.21 3.78
N ASN A 77 7.53 8.89 3.58
CA ASN A 77 8.49 8.05 4.27
C ASN A 77 8.95 6.88 3.40
N GLU A 78 10.08 7.08 2.71
CA GLU A 78 10.68 6.09 1.80
C GLU A 78 11.14 4.81 2.50
N ASN A 79 11.39 4.87 3.81
CA ASN A 79 11.85 3.74 4.63
C ASN A 79 10.70 3.03 5.35
N ASP A 80 9.46 3.29 4.94
CA ASP A 80 8.31 2.57 5.42
C ASP A 80 8.19 1.19 4.77
N TYR A 81 8.84 0.20 5.40
CA TYR A 81 8.81 -1.19 4.96
C TYR A 81 7.40 -1.78 4.85
N ALA A 82 6.45 -1.36 5.70
CA ALA A 82 5.09 -1.90 5.67
C ALA A 82 4.29 -1.34 4.49
N THR A 83 4.47 -0.06 4.17
CA THR A 83 3.87 0.52 2.95
C THR A 83 4.50 -0.07 1.70
N LEU A 84 5.83 -0.20 1.65
CA LEU A 84 6.53 -0.85 0.54
C LEU A 84 6.05 -2.28 0.29
N HIS A 85 5.85 -3.04 1.37
CA HIS A 85 5.27 -4.38 1.30
C HIS A 85 3.83 -4.38 0.77
N ALA A 86 2.98 -3.47 1.27
CA ALA A 86 1.61 -3.34 0.80
C ALA A 86 1.53 -2.95 -0.69
N LEU A 87 2.46 -2.11 -1.15
CA LEU A 87 2.61 -1.76 -2.56
C LEU A 87 3.06 -2.96 -3.40
N GLY A 88 3.98 -3.79 -2.89
CA GLY A 88 4.33 -5.08 -3.49
C GLY A 88 3.13 -6.03 -3.64
N ILE A 89 2.29 -6.13 -2.60
CA ILE A 89 1.03 -6.91 -2.65
C ILE A 89 0.08 -6.35 -3.71
N TRP A 90 -0.08 -5.03 -3.76
CA TRP A 90 -0.90 -4.37 -4.76
C TRP A 90 -0.40 -4.68 -6.17
N CYS A 91 0.90 -4.52 -6.42
CA CYS A 91 1.55 -4.80 -7.70
C CYS A 91 1.35 -6.27 -8.12
N TYR A 92 1.56 -7.21 -7.20
CA TYR A 92 1.38 -8.64 -7.45
C TYR A 92 -0.07 -8.96 -7.80
N THR A 93 -0.99 -8.43 -7.00
CA THR A 93 -2.43 -8.63 -7.20
C THR A 93 -2.81 -8.14 -8.58
N VAL A 94 -2.44 -6.91 -8.94
CA VAL A 94 -2.75 -6.30 -10.24
C VAL A 94 -2.07 -7.02 -11.42
N ALA A 95 -0.81 -7.43 -11.28
CA ALA A 95 -0.08 -8.20 -12.30
C ALA A 95 -0.70 -9.59 -12.52
N SER A 96 -1.22 -10.20 -11.46
CA SER A 96 -1.89 -11.50 -11.48
C SER A 96 -3.34 -11.47 -11.97
N LEU A 97 -3.97 -10.28 -12.10
CA LEU A 97 -5.32 -10.14 -12.65
C LEU A 97 -5.35 -10.69 -14.09
N GLY A 98 -6.23 -11.67 -14.33
CA GLY A 98 -6.35 -12.34 -15.61
C GLY A 98 -6.95 -11.47 -16.72
N LYS A 99 -7.10 -12.03 -17.92
CA LYS A 99 -7.71 -11.34 -19.09
C LYS A 99 -9.13 -10.82 -18.83
N ILE A 100 -9.89 -11.46 -17.95
CA ILE A 100 -11.31 -11.15 -17.67
C ILE A 100 -11.44 -9.83 -16.87
N GLU A 101 -10.61 -9.61 -15.86
CA GLU A 101 -10.61 -8.36 -15.08
C GLU A 101 -10.08 -7.17 -15.90
N ARG A 102 -9.13 -7.40 -16.82
CA ARG A 102 -8.68 -6.36 -17.79
C ARG A 102 -9.78 -5.92 -18.76
N VAL A 103 -10.68 -6.84 -19.14
CA VAL A 103 -11.85 -6.53 -19.98
C VAL A 103 -12.89 -5.74 -19.18
N PHE A 104 -13.12 -6.09 -17.92
CA PHE A 104 -14.01 -5.33 -17.03
C PHE A 104 -13.49 -3.92 -16.73
N ALA A 105 -12.19 -3.76 -16.48
CA ALA A 105 -11.59 -2.45 -16.25
C ALA A 105 -11.65 -1.54 -17.49
N ARG A 106 -11.58 -2.10 -18.72
CA ARG A 106 -11.83 -1.33 -19.96
C ARG A 106 -13.28 -0.91 -20.15
N ALA A 107 -14.23 -1.67 -19.59
CA ALA A 107 -15.67 -1.42 -19.76
C ALA A 107 -16.18 -0.28 -18.85
N PHE A 108 -15.55 -0.06 -17.69
CA PHE A 108 -15.96 0.97 -16.72
C PHE A 108 -14.91 2.08 -16.48
N PHE A 109 -13.63 1.84 -16.81
CA PHE A 109 -12.52 2.80 -16.64
C PHE A 109 -11.73 2.97 -17.93
N SER A 110 -11.09 4.13 -18.12
CA SER A 110 -10.36 4.47 -19.36
C SER A 110 -9.13 3.57 -19.59
N ALA A 111 -8.46 3.13 -18.52
CA ALA A 111 -7.34 2.19 -18.58
C ALA A 111 -7.19 1.45 -17.23
N PRO A 112 -7.18 0.09 -17.19
CA PRO A 112 -6.98 -0.69 -15.96
C PRO A 112 -5.75 -0.24 -15.16
N PRO A 113 -5.72 -0.40 -13.82
CA PRO A 113 -4.48 -0.29 -13.11
C PRO A 113 -3.55 -1.38 -13.65
N THR A 114 -2.32 -1.01 -13.96
CA THR A 114 -1.31 -1.93 -14.47
C THR A 114 -0.13 -1.96 -13.52
N SER A 115 0.47 -3.15 -13.41
CA SER A 115 1.74 -3.36 -12.73
C SER A 115 2.49 -4.50 -13.40
N SER A 116 3.80 -4.54 -13.21
CA SER A 116 4.69 -5.56 -13.77
C SER A 116 5.32 -6.43 -12.68
N TYR A 117 5.74 -7.64 -13.03
CA TYR A 117 6.55 -8.47 -12.13
C TYR A 117 7.89 -7.81 -11.74
N GLU A 118 8.39 -6.86 -12.52
CA GLU A 118 9.58 -6.07 -12.16
C GLU A 118 9.32 -5.13 -10.99
N GLU A 119 8.21 -4.39 -11.01
CA GLU A 119 7.81 -3.53 -9.89
C GLU A 119 7.60 -4.35 -8.62
N VAL A 120 6.94 -5.51 -8.75
CA VAL A 120 6.75 -6.47 -7.65
C VAL A 120 8.08 -6.84 -7.00
N ARG A 121 9.10 -7.19 -7.79
CA ARG A 121 10.44 -7.51 -7.29
C ARG A 121 11.10 -6.30 -6.62
N TRP A 122 10.99 -5.12 -7.22
CA TRP A 122 11.56 -3.90 -6.69
C TRP A 122 11.03 -3.58 -5.28
N PHE A 123 9.71 -3.59 -5.10
CA PHE A 123 9.08 -3.37 -3.78
C PHE A 123 9.42 -4.46 -2.77
N ALA A 124 9.47 -5.72 -3.20
CA ALA A 124 9.85 -6.83 -2.33
C ALA A 124 11.27 -6.63 -1.75
N ARG A 125 12.24 -6.25 -2.59
CA ARG A 125 13.63 -5.98 -2.17
C ARG A 125 13.76 -4.80 -1.20
N LEU A 126 12.93 -3.75 -1.36
CA LEU A 126 12.96 -2.62 -0.44
C LEU A 126 12.34 -2.97 0.93
N SER A 127 11.38 -3.88 0.98
CA SER A 127 10.71 -4.29 2.22
C SER A 127 11.53 -5.21 3.15
N TYR A 128 12.74 -5.58 2.74
CA TYR A 128 13.42 -6.81 3.12
C TYR A 128 14.07 -6.93 4.52
N PRO A 129 14.27 -5.90 5.38
CA PRO A 129 14.92 -6.12 6.68
C PRO A 129 14.03 -6.70 7.80
N TYR A 130 12.74 -6.98 7.60
CA TYR A 130 11.88 -7.57 8.65
C TYR A 130 10.95 -8.69 8.14
N ARG A 131 10.97 -9.84 8.83
CA ARG A 131 10.00 -10.96 9.02
C ARG A 131 8.83 -11.18 8.03
N LEU A 132 8.90 -10.71 6.80
CA LEU A 132 8.02 -11.02 5.68
C LEU A 132 8.78 -11.83 4.62
N LEU A 133 9.83 -12.54 5.06
CA LEU A 133 10.69 -13.41 4.25
C LEU A 133 9.86 -14.46 3.49
N GLU A 134 8.79 -15.00 4.08
CA GLU A 134 7.94 -15.97 3.37
C GLU A 134 7.22 -15.36 2.17
N TYR A 135 6.77 -14.11 2.29
CA TYR A 135 6.10 -13.41 1.19
C TYR A 135 7.09 -12.99 0.11
N ALA A 136 8.24 -12.41 0.50
CA ALA A 136 9.30 -12.04 -0.43
C ALA A 136 9.81 -13.27 -1.20
N ALA A 137 10.04 -14.40 -0.52
CA ALA A 137 10.43 -15.65 -1.16
C ALA A 137 9.39 -16.16 -2.15
N LYS A 138 8.10 -16.16 -1.77
CA LYS A 138 7.02 -16.63 -2.63
C LYS A 138 6.87 -15.73 -3.85
N VAL A 139 6.97 -14.41 -3.67
CA VAL A 139 6.92 -13.44 -4.75
C VAL A 139 8.11 -13.58 -5.71
N LEU A 140 9.31 -13.75 -5.20
CA LEU A 140 10.53 -13.94 -6.00
C LEU A 140 10.51 -15.27 -6.77
N GLU A 141 9.97 -16.33 -6.16
CA GLU A 141 9.75 -17.62 -6.81
C GLU A 141 8.76 -17.50 -7.97
N PHE A 142 7.63 -16.81 -7.77
CA PHE A 142 6.67 -16.52 -8.85
C PHE A 142 7.22 -15.56 -9.91
N ALA A 143 8.11 -14.65 -9.53
CA ALA A 143 8.78 -13.73 -10.44
C ALA A 143 9.97 -14.37 -11.18
N GLY A 144 10.26 -15.65 -10.94
CA GLY A 144 11.25 -16.46 -11.66
C GLY A 144 12.72 -16.23 -11.26
N THR A 145 12.99 -15.72 -10.06
CA THR A 145 14.36 -15.39 -9.62
C THR A 145 14.85 -16.38 -8.56
N ASP A 146 15.52 -17.44 -9.00
CA ASP A 146 15.99 -18.53 -8.11
C ASP A 146 17.09 -18.08 -7.13
N GLU A 147 17.98 -17.17 -7.57
CA GLU A 147 19.12 -16.68 -6.78
C GLU A 147 18.66 -15.88 -5.54
N GLU A 148 17.73 -14.95 -5.74
CA GLU A 148 17.18 -14.12 -4.66
C GLU A 148 16.32 -14.98 -3.73
N THR A 149 15.51 -15.91 -4.28
CA THR A 149 14.71 -16.86 -3.49
C THR A 149 15.59 -17.67 -2.53
N ASN A 150 16.77 -18.12 -2.98
CA ASN A 150 17.72 -18.86 -2.14
C ASN A 150 18.33 -17.99 -1.05
N GLU A 151 18.62 -16.71 -1.34
CA GLU A 151 19.08 -15.74 -0.36
C GLU A 151 18.02 -15.49 0.73
N VAL A 152 16.73 -15.35 0.36
CA VAL A 152 15.61 -15.25 1.33
C VAL A 152 15.54 -16.49 2.23
N ARG A 153 15.62 -17.68 1.62
CA ARG A 153 15.49 -18.97 2.32
C ARG A 153 16.61 -19.19 3.33
N ASN A 154 17.82 -18.72 3.01
CA ASN A 154 19.00 -18.82 3.87
C ASN A 154 18.99 -17.84 5.06
N PHE A 155 18.11 -16.83 5.05
CA PHE A 155 17.92 -15.90 6.18
C PHE A 155 16.97 -16.40 7.27
N ARG A 156 16.43 -17.64 7.16
CA ARG A 156 15.70 -18.29 8.27
C ARG A 156 16.68 -18.61 9.40
N CYS A 157 16.63 -17.84 10.49
CA CYS A 157 17.06 -18.30 11.81
C CYS A 157 16.03 -19.27 12.40
#